data_AF-L1QHR0-F1
#
_entry.id   AF-L1QHR0-F1
#
_cell.length_a   1.000
_cell.length_b   1.000
_cell.length_c   1.000
_cell.angle_alpha   90.00
_cell.angle_beta   90.00
_cell.angle_gamma   90.00
#
_symmetry.space_group_name_H-M   'P 1'
#
loop_
_entity.id
_entity.type
_entity.pdbx_description
1 polymer ?
#
loop_
_entity_poly.entity_id
_entity_poly.type
_entity_poly.pdbx_seq_one_letter_code
_entity_poly.pdbx_strand_id
1 'polypeptide(L)'
;MISNKHFNAIVAVLMVIAICFSSLIVLLPKNITLATSITQPNYVTTIFDDDKIIEINIEMSEDAWQEMIDNASAEEYTSANITVNGTTYTNVGIRPKGNSSLSQIVADSTTDRFSFKLKFDKYIDGQTLDGLSKLVLNNNMSDTTYMKEYFSYKLLDSLNVPTPECAYAHITVNGEEWGLYLAVEPIEEEFIERHYGSINGNLYKPESDSVAMGNKDDNGQMQTPPDMNNG
;
A
#
# COMPACT_ATOMS: atom_id res chain seq x y z
N MET A 1 53.45 -43.37 17.82
CA MET A 1 53.20 -42.94 16.43
C MET A 1 52.55 -44.10 15.69
N ILE A 2 51.22 -44.15 15.63
CA ILE A 2 50.50 -45.20 14.89
C ILE A 2 50.44 -44.75 13.44
N SER A 3 51.37 -45.23 12.61
CA SER A 3 51.31 -45.04 11.16
C SER A 3 50.32 -46.06 10.60
N ASN A 4 49.05 -45.67 10.48
CA ASN A 4 48.07 -46.46 9.78
C ASN A 4 48.27 -46.23 8.27
N LYS A 5 48.79 -47.24 7.56
CA LYS A 5 49.12 -47.17 6.11
C LYS A 5 47.96 -46.65 5.25
N HIS A 6 46.72 -46.77 5.72
CA HIS A 6 45.53 -46.36 4.99
C HIS A 6 45.03 -44.95 5.36
N PHE A 7 45.61 -44.29 6.38
CA PHE A 7 45.17 -42.97 6.83
C PHE A 7 45.28 -41.92 5.72
N ASN A 8 46.43 -41.86 5.04
CA ASN A 8 46.62 -40.92 3.93
C ASN A 8 45.68 -41.22 2.74
N ALA A 9 45.35 -42.49 2.52
CA ALA A 9 44.42 -42.89 1.47
C ALA A 9 42.97 -42.46 1.80
N ILE A 10 42.55 -42.61 3.07
CA ILE A 10 41.22 -42.16 3.53
C ILE A 10 41.09 -40.64 3.42
N VAL A 11 42.13 -39.89 3.82
CA VAL A 11 42.14 -38.43 3.70
C VAL A 11 42.07 -37.99 2.24
N ALA A 12 42.80 -38.65 1.33
CA ALA A 12 42.73 -38.35 -0.10
C ALA A 12 41.34 -38.59 -0.68
N VAL A 13 40.68 -39.70 -0.30
CA VAL A 13 39.31 -40.00 -0.75
C VAL A 13 38.30 -38.96 -0.22
N LEU A 14 38.43 -38.56 1.04
CA LEU A 14 37.56 -37.52 1.62
C LEU A 14 37.75 -36.16 0.94
N MET A 15 38.97 -35.78 0.56
CA MET A 15 39.21 -34.56 -0.21
C MET A 15 38.58 -34.63 -1.60
N VAL A 16 38.69 -35.78 -2.29
CA VAL A 16 38.05 -35.95 -3.61
C VAL A 16 36.53 -35.86 -3.48
N ILE A 17 35.93 -36.47 -2.47
CA ILE A 17 34.48 -36.36 -2.21
C ILE A 17 34.09 -34.91 -1.93
N ALA A 18 34.84 -34.18 -1.11
CA ALA A 18 34.57 -32.78 -0.82
C ALA A 18 34.66 -31.89 -2.07
N ILE A 19 35.65 -32.14 -2.95
CA ILE A 19 35.80 -31.44 -4.23
C ILE A 19 34.66 -31.79 -5.19
N CYS A 20 34.28 -33.06 -5.30
CA CYS A 20 33.14 -33.50 -6.11
C CYS A 20 31.82 -32.90 -5.60
N PHE A 21 31.63 -32.81 -4.29
CA PHE A 21 30.42 -32.24 -3.69
C PHE A 21 30.34 -30.73 -3.93
N SER A 22 31.45 -30.01 -3.76
CA SER A 22 31.50 -28.56 -4.03
C SER A 22 31.37 -28.23 -5.51
N SER A 23 31.96 -29.04 -6.41
CA SER A 23 31.75 -28.89 -7.86
C SER A 23 30.34 -29.27 -8.32
N LEU A 24 29.69 -30.26 -7.69
CA LEU A 24 28.29 -30.58 -7.93
C LEU A 24 27.38 -29.40 -7.55
N ILE A 25 27.63 -28.72 -6.42
CA ILE A 25 26.88 -27.53 -6.01
C ILE A 25 27.03 -26.37 -7.01
N VAL A 26 28.21 -26.23 -7.64
CA VAL A 26 28.45 -25.21 -8.68
C VAL A 26 27.76 -25.56 -10.01
N LEU A 27 27.62 -26.87 -10.30
CA LEU A 27 26.99 -27.38 -11.53
C LEU A 27 25.46 -27.52 -11.41
N LEU A 28 24.90 -27.49 -10.20
CA LEU A 28 23.46 -27.37 -10.02
C LEU A 28 23.00 -26.03 -10.62
N PRO A 29 21.92 -26.01 -11.40
CA PRO A 29 21.36 -24.77 -11.90
C PRO A 29 20.97 -23.90 -10.69
N LYS A 30 21.65 -22.75 -10.53
CA LYS A 30 21.35 -21.78 -9.46
C LYS A 30 19.93 -21.22 -9.54
N ASN A 31 19.29 -21.38 -10.69
CA ASN A 31 17.96 -20.89 -10.98
C ASN A 31 17.09 -22.06 -11.44
N ILE A 32 16.60 -22.86 -10.48
CA ILE A 32 15.31 -23.49 -10.69
C ILE A 32 14.30 -22.36 -10.53
N THR A 33 14.02 -21.65 -11.61
CA THR A 33 12.86 -20.77 -11.68
C THR A 33 11.65 -21.67 -11.82
N LEU A 34 11.22 -22.28 -10.72
CA LEU A 34 9.83 -22.69 -10.60
C LEU A 34 9.04 -21.40 -10.77
N ALA A 35 8.32 -21.26 -11.88
CA ALA A 35 7.33 -20.21 -12.01
C ALA A 35 6.24 -20.50 -10.99
N THR A 36 6.47 -20.06 -9.75
CA THR A 36 5.45 -20.06 -8.72
C THR A 36 4.47 -18.97 -9.13
N SER A 37 3.37 -19.37 -9.76
CA SER A 37 2.26 -18.45 -10.01
C SER A 37 1.71 -18.00 -8.67
N ILE A 38 1.84 -16.71 -8.36
CA ILE A 38 1.21 -16.12 -7.17
C ILE A 38 -0.28 -16.07 -7.44
N THR A 39 -1.06 -16.79 -6.62
CA THR A 39 -2.52 -16.73 -6.67
C THR A 39 -2.96 -15.32 -6.30
N GLN A 40 -3.72 -14.66 -7.18
CA GLN A 40 -4.25 -13.33 -6.91
C GLN A 40 -5.40 -13.40 -5.90
N PRO A 41 -5.47 -12.43 -4.96
CA PRO A 41 -6.56 -12.36 -3.99
C PRO A 41 -7.87 -11.92 -4.66
N ASN A 42 -9.01 -12.26 -4.05
CA ASN A 42 -10.33 -12.07 -4.65
C ASN A 42 -10.64 -10.59 -4.92
N TYR A 43 -10.26 -9.69 -3.99
CA TYR A 43 -10.56 -8.25 -4.09
C TYR A 43 -10.07 -7.60 -5.40
N VAL A 44 -9.01 -8.12 -6.02
CA VAL A 44 -8.50 -7.61 -7.30
C VAL A 44 -9.59 -7.63 -8.37
N THR A 45 -10.43 -8.67 -8.37
CA THR A 45 -11.50 -8.82 -9.37
C THR A 45 -12.89 -8.46 -8.86
N THR A 46 -13.15 -8.59 -7.55
CA THR A 46 -14.47 -8.30 -6.99
C THR A 46 -14.67 -6.83 -6.66
N ILE A 47 -13.58 -6.10 -6.38
CA ILE A 47 -13.59 -4.68 -6.00
C ILE A 47 -13.05 -3.80 -7.14
N PHE A 48 -11.90 -4.16 -7.73
CA PHE A 48 -11.20 -3.32 -8.70
C PHE A 48 -11.46 -3.75 -10.16
N ASP A 49 -12.71 -3.59 -10.59
CA ASP A 49 -13.14 -3.83 -11.98
C ASP A 49 -13.20 -2.50 -12.74
N ASP A 50 -12.35 -2.34 -13.77
CA ASP A 50 -12.23 -1.11 -14.57
C ASP A 50 -13.51 -0.73 -15.33
N ASP A 51 -14.40 -1.69 -15.57
CA ASP A 51 -15.67 -1.48 -16.27
C ASP A 51 -16.82 -1.11 -15.32
N LYS A 52 -16.55 -1.04 -14.00
CA LYS A 52 -17.55 -0.76 -12.97
C LYS A 52 -17.13 0.38 -12.05
N ILE A 53 -18.14 1.00 -11.46
CA ILE A 53 -17.97 1.94 -10.36
C ILE A 53 -18.29 1.17 -9.07
N ILE A 54 -17.43 1.32 -8.07
CA ILE A 54 -17.66 0.75 -6.74
C ILE A 54 -18.73 1.58 -6.04
N GLU A 55 -19.79 0.93 -5.58
CA GLU A 55 -20.83 1.58 -4.78
C GLU A 55 -20.46 1.45 -3.30
N ILE A 56 -20.21 2.59 -2.63
CA ILE A 56 -19.83 2.64 -1.22
C ILE A 56 -20.84 3.49 -0.44
N ASN A 57 -21.56 2.87 0.49
CA ASN A 57 -22.40 3.60 1.46
C ASN A 57 -21.75 3.57 2.84
N ILE A 58 -21.60 4.75 3.44
CA ILE A 58 -21.04 4.95 4.78
C ILE A 58 -22.20 5.30 5.73
N GLU A 59 -22.40 4.49 6.76
CA GLU A 59 -23.46 4.71 7.75
C GLU A 59 -22.87 4.84 9.16
N MET A 60 -23.09 5.99 9.78
CA MET A 60 -22.69 6.30 11.15
C MET A 60 -23.52 7.47 11.71
N SER A 61 -23.48 7.73 13.02
CA SER A 61 -24.21 8.87 13.57
C SER A 61 -23.67 10.19 13.03
N GLU A 62 -24.56 11.14 12.75
CA GLU A 62 -24.21 12.48 12.26
C GLU A 62 -23.21 13.18 13.20
N ASP A 63 -23.41 13.07 14.52
CA ASP A 63 -22.49 13.62 15.53
C ASP A 63 -21.07 13.05 15.39
N ALA A 64 -20.94 11.74 15.14
CA ALA A 64 -19.64 11.10 15.02
C ALA A 64 -18.97 11.41 13.68
N TRP A 65 -19.77 11.62 12.62
CA TRP A 65 -19.28 12.09 11.33
C TRP A 65 -18.72 13.51 11.48
N GLN A 66 -19.50 14.41 12.09
CA GLN A 66 -19.09 15.79 12.30
C GLN A 66 -17.86 15.88 13.21
N GLU A 67 -17.81 15.12 14.31
CA GLU A 67 -16.63 15.07 15.19
C GLU A 67 -15.38 14.60 14.46
N MET A 68 -15.51 13.60 13.59
CA MET A 68 -14.40 13.11 12.76
C MET A 68 -13.91 14.18 11.77
N ILE A 69 -14.83 14.94 11.18
CA ILE A 69 -14.51 16.02 10.23
C ILE A 69 -13.85 17.21 10.96
N ASP A 70 -14.40 17.63 12.09
CA ASP A 70 -13.88 18.73 12.91
C ASP A 70 -12.48 18.44 13.45
N ASN A 71 -12.20 17.15 13.73
CA ASN A 71 -10.90 16.68 14.21
C ASN A 71 -10.07 15.97 13.13
N ALA A 72 -10.30 16.26 11.84
CA ALA A 72 -9.70 15.51 10.74
C ALA A 72 -8.16 15.43 10.78
N SER A 73 -7.48 16.46 11.28
CA SER A 73 -6.02 16.50 11.46
C SER A 73 -5.47 15.44 12.41
N ALA A 74 -6.30 14.92 13.33
CA ALA A 74 -5.87 13.90 14.29
C ALA A 74 -5.73 12.52 13.63
N GLU A 75 -6.36 12.31 12.46
CA GLU A 75 -6.36 11.02 11.75
C GLU A 75 -6.79 9.84 12.66
N GLU A 76 -7.75 10.10 13.55
CA GLU A 76 -8.30 9.08 14.45
C GLU A 76 -9.40 8.28 13.75
N TYR A 77 -9.42 6.97 14.01
CA TYR A 77 -10.44 6.08 13.47
C TYR A 77 -11.73 6.20 14.27
N THR A 78 -12.84 6.37 13.54
CA THR A 78 -14.21 6.28 14.04
C THR A 78 -14.88 5.05 13.45
N SER A 79 -15.79 4.42 14.19
CA SER A 79 -16.52 3.23 13.72
C SER A 79 -17.69 3.62 12.82
N ALA A 80 -17.83 2.96 11.68
CA ALA A 80 -18.95 3.07 10.76
C ALA A 80 -19.36 1.70 10.21
N ASN A 81 -20.60 1.57 9.73
CA ASN A 81 -20.99 0.48 8.85
C ASN A 81 -20.69 0.91 7.41
N ILE A 82 -20.00 0.05 6.65
CA ILE A 82 -19.63 0.33 5.27
C ILE A 82 -20.27 -0.73 4.40
N THR A 83 -21.10 -0.32 3.45
CA THR A 83 -21.62 -1.22 2.42
C THR A 83 -20.84 -1.03 1.14
N VAL A 84 -20.20 -2.09 0.65
CA VAL A 84 -19.46 -2.11 -0.62
C VAL A 84 -20.17 -3.04 -1.59
N ASN A 85 -20.63 -2.53 -2.73
CA ASN A 85 -21.33 -3.29 -3.77
C ASN A 85 -22.50 -4.16 -3.22
N GLY A 86 -23.23 -3.62 -2.23
CA GLY A 86 -24.36 -4.30 -1.59
C GLY A 86 -24.01 -5.22 -0.42
N THR A 87 -22.73 -5.43 -0.10
CA THR A 87 -22.29 -6.19 1.08
C THR A 87 -21.93 -5.25 2.22
N THR A 88 -22.61 -5.39 3.37
CA THR A 88 -22.38 -4.54 4.55
C THR A 88 -21.35 -5.15 5.49
N TYR A 89 -20.36 -4.33 5.86
CA TYR A 89 -19.33 -4.60 6.85
C TYR A 89 -19.60 -3.70 8.06
N THR A 90 -19.89 -4.31 9.20
CA THR A 90 -20.15 -3.57 10.44
C THR A 90 -18.86 -3.25 11.16
N ASN A 91 -18.82 -2.10 11.86
CA ASN A 91 -17.69 -1.68 12.70
C ASN A 91 -16.35 -1.60 11.93
N VAL A 92 -16.40 -1.03 10.74
CA VAL A 92 -15.21 -0.66 9.97
C VAL A 92 -14.66 0.65 10.53
N GLY A 93 -13.35 0.75 10.69
CA GLY A 93 -12.71 2.03 11.02
C GLY A 93 -12.67 2.93 9.79
N ILE A 94 -13.19 4.15 9.89
CA ILE A 94 -13.03 5.21 8.91
C ILE A 94 -12.26 6.38 9.53
N ARG A 95 -11.41 7.04 8.75
CA ARG A 95 -10.76 8.30 9.14
C ARG A 95 -10.38 9.15 7.92
N PRO A 96 -10.30 10.48 8.07
CA PRO A 96 -9.60 11.32 7.11
C PRO A 96 -8.13 10.90 6.99
N LYS A 97 -7.55 11.13 5.81
CA LYS A 97 -6.14 10.87 5.53
C LYS A 97 -5.54 11.90 4.60
N GLY A 98 -4.23 12.08 4.72
CA GLY A 98 -3.44 12.86 3.78
C GLY A 98 -2.21 13.43 4.44
N ASN A 99 -1.46 14.21 3.68
CA ASN A 99 -0.49 15.13 4.25
C ASN A 99 -0.91 16.54 3.78
N SER A 100 -0.30 17.05 2.72
CA SER A 100 -0.66 18.34 2.11
C SER A 100 -2.15 18.48 1.78
N SER A 101 -2.79 17.45 1.20
CA SER A 101 -4.21 17.47 0.87
C SER A 101 -5.11 17.59 2.09
N LEU A 102 -4.74 16.92 3.20
CA LEU A 102 -5.48 17.01 4.46
C LEU A 102 -5.35 18.42 5.04
N SER A 103 -4.12 18.93 5.15
CA SER A 103 -3.86 20.28 5.65
C SER A 103 -4.55 21.36 4.81
N GLN A 104 -4.65 21.18 3.48
CA GLN A 104 -5.36 22.10 2.60
C GLN A 104 -6.85 22.16 2.90
N ILE A 105 -7.51 21.02 3.11
CA ILE A 105 -8.96 20.97 3.40
C ILE A 105 -9.23 21.47 4.82
N VAL A 106 -8.43 21.07 5.81
CA VAL A 106 -8.57 21.58 7.20
C VAL A 106 -8.45 23.11 7.24
N ALA A 107 -7.61 23.70 6.40
CA ALA A 107 -7.44 25.15 6.33
C ALA A 107 -8.53 25.87 5.50
N ASP A 108 -9.40 25.14 4.82
CA ASP A 108 -10.43 25.68 3.93
C ASP A 108 -11.84 25.36 4.46
N SER A 109 -12.46 26.35 5.08
CA SER A 109 -13.82 26.22 5.64
C SER A 109 -14.92 26.08 4.59
N THR A 110 -14.59 26.09 3.29
CA THR A 110 -15.58 25.98 2.20
C THR A 110 -15.71 24.56 1.65
N THR A 111 -14.91 23.61 2.14
CA THR A 111 -14.92 22.23 1.66
C THR A 111 -14.64 21.25 2.80
N ASP A 112 -15.34 20.12 2.78
CA ASP A 112 -15.19 18.99 3.68
C ASP A 112 -14.83 17.71 2.90
N ARG A 113 -14.34 17.87 1.66
CA ARG A 113 -14.07 16.77 0.73
C ARG A 113 -12.78 16.02 1.07
N PHE A 114 -12.65 15.45 2.27
CA PHE A 114 -11.48 14.69 2.70
C PHE A 114 -11.29 13.42 1.88
N SER A 115 -10.03 12.98 1.77
CA SER A 115 -9.74 11.59 1.41
C SER A 115 -9.87 10.72 2.66
N PHE A 116 -10.35 9.49 2.51
CA PHE A 116 -10.60 8.59 3.64
C PHE A 116 -9.74 7.32 3.57
N LYS A 117 -9.44 6.74 4.72
CA LYS A 117 -8.91 5.38 4.85
C LYS A 117 -9.92 4.55 5.63
N LEU A 118 -10.36 3.46 5.00
CA LEU A 118 -11.18 2.43 5.62
C LEU A 118 -10.28 1.30 6.11
N LYS A 119 -10.53 0.79 7.31
CA LYS A 119 -9.82 -0.33 7.92
C LYS A 119 -10.86 -1.32 8.48
N PHE A 120 -11.08 -2.41 7.75
CA PHE A 120 -12.11 -3.41 8.03
C PHE A 120 -11.82 -4.19 9.32
N ASP A 121 -10.57 -4.52 9.55
CA ASP A 121 -10.11 -5.23 10.75
C ASP A 121 -9.82 -4.30 11.94
N LYS A 122 -10.29 -3.05 11.93
CA LYS A 122 -9.98 -2.09 13.00
C LYS A 122 -10.60 -2.49 14.34
N TYR A 123 -11.84 -2.96 14.32
CA TYR A 123 -12.62 -3.30 15.52
C TYR A 123 -13.11 -4.75 15.53
N ILE A 124 -13.03 -5.46 14.40
CA ILE A 124 -13.36 -6.88 14.28
C ILE A 124 -12.16 -7.59 13.66
N ASP A 125 -11.39 -8.30 14.48
CA ASP A 125 -10.19 -9.01 14.05
C ASP A 125 -10.48 -9.96 12.87
N GLY A 126 -9.68 -9.85 11.80
CA GLY A 126 -9.78 -10.70 10.61
C GLY A 126 -10.92 -10.36 9.65
N GLN A 127 -11.72 -9.31 9.89
CA GLN A 127 -12.67 -8.81 8.90
C GLN A 127 -11.90 -8.19 7.71
N THR A 128 -12.26 -8.60 6.49
CA THR A 128 -11.63 -8.10 5.26
C THR A 128 -12.68 -7.84 4.18
N LEU A 129 -12.35 -6.97 3.24
CA LEU A 129 -13.05 -6.78 1.98
C LEU A 129 -12.47 -7.75 0.95
N ASP A 130 -12.99 -8.98 0.91
CA ASP A 130 -12.54 -10.04 -0.01
C ASP A 130 -11.02 -10.31 0.02
N GLY A 131 -10.44 -10.26 1.23
CA GLY A 131 -9.01 -10.42 1.47
C GLY A 131 -8.22 -9.11 1.60
N LEU A 132 -8.83 -7.95 1.41
CA LEU A 132 -8.20 -6.64 1.63
C LEU A 132 -8.57 -6.07 3.01
N SER A 133 -7.60 -5.82 3.90
CA SER A 133 -7.87 -5.24 5.22
C SER A 133 -8.21 -3.76 5.20
N LYS A 134 -7.74 -3.01 4.20
CA LYS A 134 -7.86 -1.55 4.12
C LYS A 134 -8.13 -1.06 2.71
N LEU A 135 -8.94 -0.03 2.59
CA LEU A 135 -9.23 0.65 1.33
C LEU A 135 -8.97 2.15 1.48
N VAL A 136 -8.29 2.76 0.51
CA VAL A 136 -8.10 4.22 0.46
C VAL A 136 -9.09 4.82 -0.53
N LEU A 137 -9.73 5.93 -0.15
CA LEU A 137 -10.66 6.70 -0.97
C LEU A 137 -10.06 8.09 -1.20
N ASN A 138 -9.46 8.30 -2.37
CA ASN A 138 -8.84 9.56 -2.75
C ASN A 138 -9.86 10.52 -3.37
N ASN A 139 -9.88 11.75 -2.87
CA ASN A 139 -10.85 12.78 -3.24
C ASN A 139 -10.59 13.46 -4.60
N ASN A 140 -9.40 13.25 -5.19
CA ASN A 140 -8.91 13.89 -6.42
C ASN A 140 -9.03 15.42 -6.46
N MET A 141 -9.05 16.11 -5.31
CA MET A 141 -9.42 17.54 -5.23
C MET A 141 -8.52 18.46 -6.07
N SER A 142 -7.24 18.12 -6.23
CA SER A 142 -6.25 18.90 -6.98
C SER A 142 -6.18 18.51 -8.46
N ASP A 143 -7.01 17.56 -8.90
CA ASP A 143 -7.09 17.10 -10.28
C ASP A 143 -8.50 17.27 -10.84
N THR A 144 -8.71 18.35 -11.58
CA THR A 144 -9.99 18.64 -12.26
C THR A 144 -10.42 17.56 -13.26
N THR A 145 -9.52 16.67 -13.68
CA THR A 145 -9.84 15.56 -14.57
C THR A 145 -10.27 14.30 -13.84
N TYR A 146 -9.95 14.16 -12.54
CA TYR A 146 -10.11 12.92 -11.77
C TYR A 146 -9.38 11.70 -12.35
N MET A 147 -8.48 11.89 -13.33
CA MET A 147 -7.92 10.80 -14.14
C MET A 147 -6.40 10.67 -14.02
N LYS A 148 -5.69 11.67 -13.48
CA LYS A 148 -4.22 11.65 -13.47
C LYS A 148 -3.68 10.50 -12.65
N GLU A 149 -4.22 10.28 -11.45
CA GLU A 149 -3.79 9.17 -10.59
C GLU A 149 -4.12 7.81 -11.24
N TYR A 150 -5.36 7.64 -11.69
CA TYR A 150 -5.81 6.44 -12.40
C TYR A 150 -4.91 6.08 -13.60
N PHE A 151 -4.67 7.02 -14.52
CA PHE A 151 -3.82 6.76 -15.68
C PHE A 151 -2.36 6.55 -15.31
N SER A 152 -1.86 7.17 -14.23
CA SER A 152 -0.50 6.92 -13.77
C SER A 152 -0.34 5.48 -13.33
N TYR A 153 -1.30 4.93 -12.59
CA TYR A 153 -1.31 3.51 -12.24
C TYR A 153 -1.43 2.63 -13.48
N LYS A 154 -2.38 2.89 -14.38
CA LYS A 154 -2.51 2.08 -15.62
C LYS A 154 -1.24 2.11 -16.50
N LEU A 155 -0.54 3.24 -16.56
CA LEU A 155 0.74 3.34 -17.27
C LEU A 155 1.82 2.51 -16.59
N LEU A 156 1.98 2.61 -15.27
CA LEU A 156 2.98 1.85 -14.52
C LEU A 156 2.73 0.33 -14.63
N ASP A 157 1.48 -0.10 -14.51
CA ASP A 157 1.09 -1.49 -14.69
C ASP A 157 1.40 -1.99 -16.11
N SER A 158 1.13 -1.17 -17.14
CA SER A 158 1.48 -1.52 -18.53
C SER A 158 2.99 -1.70 -18.77
N LEU A 159 3.82 -1.16 -17.87
CA LEU A 159 5.27 -1.30 -17.86
C LEU A 159 5.75 -2.43 -16.93
N ASN A 160 4.83 -3.26 -16.43
CA ASN A 160 5.07 -4.34 -15.47
C ASN A 160 5.72 -3.86 -14.15
N VAL A 161 5.44 -2.63 -13.74
CA VAL A 161 5.80 -2.14 -12.41
C VAL A 161 4.73 -2.61 -11.42
N PRO A 162 5.10 -3.20 -10.26
CA PRO A 162 4.16 -3.48 -9.19
C PRO A 162 3.37 -2.23 -8.81
N THR A 163 2.08 -2.23 -9.08
CA THR A 163 1.21 -1.05 -9.03
C THR A 163 -0.06 -1.39 -8.26
N PRO A 164 -0.53 -0.51 -7.36
CA PRO A 164 -1.76 -0.77 -6.61
C PRO A 164 -2.97 -0.88 -7.54
N GLU A 165 -3.92 -1.74 -7.18
CA GLU A 165 -5.22 -1.75 -7.85
C GLU A 165 -5.99 -0.46 -7.55
N CYS A 166 -6.75 0.02 -8.54
CA CYS A 166 -7.61 1.19 -8.37
C CYS A 166 -8.83 1.12 -9.27
N ALA A 167 -9.93 1.70 -8.80
CA ALA A 167 -11.18 1.86 -9.54
C ALA A 167 -11.95 3.08 -9.01
N TYR A 168 -12.83 3.64 -9.82
CA TYR A 168 -13.69 4.74 -9.36
C TYR A 168 -14.72 4.25 -8.36
N ALA A 169 -15.01 5.06 -7.35
CA ALA A 169 -16.02 4.78 -6.34
C ALA A 169 -17.02 5.92 -6.23
N HIS A 170 -18.29 5.57 -6.25
CA HIS A 170 -19.41 6.45 -5.92
C HIS A 170 -19.72 6.28 -4.43
N ILE A 171 -19.73 7.38 -3.69
CA ILE A 171 -19.89 7.38 -2.24
C ILE A 171 -21.19 8.05 -1.84
N THR A 172 -21.92 7.41 -0.93
CA THR A 172 -23.00 8.00 -0.15
C THR A 172 -22.67 7.97 1.33
N VAL A 173 -23.12 8.98 2.09
CA VAL A 173 -22.98 9.05 3.55
C VAL A 173 -24.38 9.21 4.14
N ASN A 174 -24.80 8.27 5.01
CA ASN A 174 -26.12 8.25 5.63
C ASN A 174 -27.28 8.37 4.62
N GLY A 175 -27.09 7.80 3.42
CA GLY A 175 -28.08 7.83 2.33
C GLY A 175 -28.06 9.11 1.49
N GLU A 176 -27.19 10.07 1.79
CA GLU A 176 -27.01 11.30 0.99
C GLU A 176 -25.80 11.19 0.05
N GLU A 177 -25.88 11.87 -1.09
CA GLU A 177 -24.81 11.93 -2.09
C GLU A 177 -23.55 12.59 -1.53
N TRP A 178 -22.40 11.92 -1.65
CA TRP A 178 -21.08 12.48 -1.29
C TRP A 178 -20.17 12.69 -2.51
N GLY A 179 -20.28 11.79 -3.49
CA GLY A 179 -19.72 11.95 -4.83
C GLY A 179 -18.58 11.00 -5.18
N LEU A 180 -17.89 11.33 -6.29
CA LEU A 180 -16.93 10.45 -6.96
C LEU A 180 -15.51 10.52 -6.38
N TYR A 181 -14.95 9.36 -6.05
CA TYR A 181 -13.61 9.17 -5.51
C TYR A 181 -12.85 8.15 -6.35
N LEU A 182 -11.52 8.09 -6.17
CA LEU A 182 -10.73 6.96 -6.63
C LEU A 182 -10.45 6.04 -5.44
N ALA A 183 -10.97 4.81 -5.49
CA ALA A 183 -10.61 3.78 -4.54
C ALA A 183 -9.27 3.16 -4.93
N VAL A 184 -8.37 3.02 -3.97
CA VAL A 184 -7.00 2.57 -4.20
C VAL A 184 -6.62 1.51 -3.16
N GLU A 185 -6.04 0.42 -3.61
CA GLU A 185 -5.36 -0.57 -2.79
C GLU A 185 -4.16 0.08 -2.08
N PRO A 186 -4.10 0.07 -0.75
CA PRO A 186 -2.94 0.57 -0.03
C PRO A 186 -1.70 -0.28 -0.33
N ILE A 187 -0.56 0.38 -0.56
CA ILE A 187 0.76 -0.27 -0.60
C ILE A 187 1.12 -0.70 0.83
N GLU A 188 0.61 -1.84 1.25
CA GLU A 188 0.78 -2.47 2.57
C GLU A 188 0.94 -4.00 2.37
N GLU A 189 0.64 -4.82 3.38
CA GLU A 189 0.96 -6.26 3.37
C GLU A 189 0.31 -7.03 2.21
N GLU A 190 -0.96 -6.79 1.92
CA GLU A 190 -1.71 -7.49 0.87
C GLU A 190 -1.18 -7.17 -0.54
N PHE A 191 -0.77 -5.92 -0.76
CA PHE A 191 -0.10 -5.49 -1.99
C PHE A 191 1.23 -6.23 -2.17
N ILE A 192 2.03 -6.29 -1.10
CA ILE A 192 3.32 -7.00 -1.13
C ILE A 192 3.10 -8.49 -1.37
N GLU A 193 2.13 -9.10 -0.70
CA GLU A 193 1.84 -10.52 -0.85
C GLU A 193 1.42 -10.88 -2.27
N ARG A 194 0.52 -10.11 -2.91
CA ARG A 194 0.04 -10.44 -4.27
C ARG A 194 1.08 -10.23 -5.38
N HIS A 195 2.07 -9.35 -5.16
CA HIS A 195 3.14 -9.07 -6.13
C HIS A 195 4.39 -9.94 -5.91
N TYR A 196 4.70 -10.30 -4.67
CA TYR A 196 5.95 -10.98 -4.32
C TYR A 196 5.75 -12.37 -3.69
N GLY A 197 4.52 -12.78 -3.40
CA GLY A 197 4.16 -14.09 -2.85
C GLY A 197 4.53 -14.28 -1.38
N SER A 198 5.04 -13.23 -0.73
CA SER A 198 5.42 -13.24 0.68
C SER A 198 5.52 -11.81 1.21
N ILE A 199 5.08 -11.61 2.45
CA ILE A 199 5.27 -10.37 3.21
C ILE A 199 6.66 -10.23 3.84
N ASN A 200 7.55 -11.21 3.62
CA ASN A 200 8.91 -11.18 4.16
C ASN A 200 9.74 -10.11 3.46
N GLY A 201 10.01 -9.01 4.15
CA GLY A 201 10.82 -7.92 3.64
C GLY A 201 10.62 -6.65 4.45
N ASN A 202 11.12 -5.55 3.92
CA ASN A 202 10.90 -4.23 4.48
C ASN A 202 10.14 -3.37 3.46
N LEU A 203 9.05 -2.76 3.90
CA LEU A 203 8.34 -1.73 3.16
C LEU A 203 8.72 -0.37 3.74
N TYR A 204 9.24 0.52 2.91
CA TYR A 204 9.59 1.88 3.32
C TYR A 204 8.64 2.86 2.64
N LYS A 205 7.93 3.66 3.45
CA LYS A 205 7.18 4.80 2.97
C LYS A 205 8.01 6.06 3.23
N PRO A 206 8.42 6.80 2.19
CA PRO A 206 9.07 8.08 2.40
C PRO A 206 8.04 9.05 2.99
N GLU A 207 8.20 9.38 4.26
CA GLU A 207 7.47 10.47 4.91
C GLU A 207 8.31 11.74 4.82
N SER A 208 7.65 12.88 4.69
CA SER A 208 8.37 14.14 4.67
C SER A 208 7.57 15.25 5.32
N ASP A 209 8.14 15.79 6.39
CA ASP A 209 7.95 17.20 6.72
C ASP A 209 8.91 18.08 5.89
N SER A 210 10.02 17.51 5.40
CA SER A 210 11.19 18.24 4.85
C SER A 210 11.66 17.83 3.44
N VAL A 211 11.07 16.83 2.78
CA VAL A 211 11.45 16.42 1.41
C VAL A 211 10.60 17.16 0.36
N ALA A 212 9.33 17.45 0.67
CA ALA A 212 8.46 18.26 -0.19
C ALA A 212 8.74 19.79 -0.09
N MET A 213 9.25 20.24 1.05
CA MET A 213 9.63 21.62 1.32
C MET A 213 11.13 21.66 1.46
N GLY A 214 11.87 21.98 0.38
CA GLY A 214 13.34 22.04 0.43
C GLY A 214 13.84 22.69 1.72
N ASN A 215 14.87 22.07 2.32
CA ASN A 215 15.40 22.35 3.66
C ASN A 215 15.27 23.84 4.03
N LYS A 216 14.34 24.18 4.91
CA LYS A 216 14.23 25.52 5.47
C LYS A 216 15.16 25.61 6.68
N ASP A 217 15.91 26.70 6.80
CA ASP A 217 16.68 26.97 8.01
C ASP A 217 15.74 27.27 9.21
N ASP A 218 16.29 27.38 10.41
CA ASP A 218 15.54 27.67 11.65
C ASP A 218 14.77 29.01 11.59
N ASN A 219 14.98 29.81 10.55
CA ASN A 219 14.31 31.08 10.28
C ASN A 219 13.27 30.99 9.13
N GLY A 220 12.99 29.78 8.62
CA GLY A 220 11.97 29.54 7.59
C GLY A 220 12.37 29.91 6.17
N GLN A 221 13.65 30.20 5.91
CA GLN A 221 14.16 30.54 4.57
C GLN A 221 14.63 29.28 3.83
N MET A 222 14.34 29.19 2.52
CA MET A 222 14.84 28.10 1.69
C MET A 222 16.36 28.14 1.62
N GLN A 223 17.05 27.06 2.03
CA GLN A 223 18.49 26.94 1.86
C GLN A 223 18.81 26.86 0.36
N THR A 224 19.61 27.79 -0.14
CA THR A 224 20.15 27.67 -1.50
C THR A 224 21.09 26.48 -1.57
N PRO A 225 21.05 25.68 -2.65
CA PRO A 225 21.98 24.58 -2.83
C PRO A 225 23.44 25.07 -2.73
N PRO A 226 24.35 24.29 -2.13
CA PRO A 226 25.76 24.65 -2.10
C PRO A 226 26.31 24.74 -3.52
N ASP A 227 27.06 25.82 -3.77
CA ASP A 227 27.66 26.13 -5.07
C ASP A 227 28.66 25.02 -5.44
N MET A 228 28.28 24.18 -6.42
CA MET A 228 29.11 23.06 -6.89
C MET A 228 30.20 23.54 -7.85
N ASN A 229 30.97 24.55 -7.46
CA ASN A 229 32.07 25.07 -8.27
C ASN A 229 33.37 25.19 -7.46
N ASN A 230 33.77 24.09 -6.84
CA ASN A 230 35.16 23.91 -6.40
C ASN A 230 35.61 22.49 -6.75
N GLY A 231 36.05 22.35 -8.00
CA GLY A 231 36.82 21.24 -8.56
C GLY A 231 37.88 21.81 -9.49
#